data_AF-A0A357R3X5-F1
#
_entry.id   AF-A0A357R3X5-F1
#
_cell.length_a   1.000
_cell.length_b   1.000
_cell.length_c   1.000
_cell.angle_alpha   90.00
_cell.angle_beta   90.00
_cell.angle_gamma   90.00
#
_symmetry.space_group_name_H-M   'P 1'
#
loop_
_entity.id
_entity.type
_entity.pdbx_description
1 polymer ?
#
loop_
_entity_poly.entity_id
_entity_poly.type
_entity_poly.pdbx_seq_one_letter_code
_entity_poly.pdbx_strand_id
1 'polypeptide(L)'
;MAYHEPELTGKVRLCTEKGTLNPEAVGWSRQPLHSCNLRGRFPRKKRWNYWCITTEEFLFSVTLSDIDYMGLAFVYFLDFKTGYFHEMTV
;
A
#
# COMPACT_ATOMS: atom_id res chain seq x y z
N MET A 1 -8.49 -8.38 24.02
CA MET A 1 -8.96 -9.18 22.87
C MET A 1 -8.08 -8.85 21.68
N ALA A 2 -7.43 -9.83 21.07
CA ALA A 2 -6.71 -9.61 19.81
C ALA A 2 -7.75 -9.46 18.69
N TYR A 3 -7.63 -8.42 17.89
CA TYR A 3 -8.45 -8.21 16.71
C TYR A 3 -8.09 -9.26 15.65
N HIS A 4 -9.09 -9.92 15.07
CA HIS A 4 -8.90 -10.98 14.08
C HIS A 4 -9.21 -10.45 12.67
N GLU A 5 -8.18 -10.18 11.88
CA GLU A 5 -8.32 -9.84 10.46
C GLU A 5 -8.22 -11.11 9.59
N PRO A 6 -9.24 -11.42 8.77
CA PRO A 6 -9.22 -12.61 7.93
C PRO A 6 -8.22 -12.47 6.77
N GLU A 7 -7.61 -13.59 6.40
CA GLU A 7 -6.88 -13.72 5.13
C GLU A 7 -7.89 -13.88 3.99
N LEU A 8 -7.79 -13.04 2.98
CA LEU A 8 -8.56 -13.12 1.75
C LEU A 8 -7.80 -13.96 0.72
N THR A 9 -8.47 -14.95 0.15
CA THR A 9 -7.92 -15.88 -0.85
C THR A 9 -8.53 -15.70 -2.25
N GLY A 10 -9.57 -14.87 -2.38
CA GLY A 10 -10.24 -14.53 -3.63
C GLY A 10 -10.21 -13.04 -3.95
N LYS A 11 -10.37 -12.69 -5.24
CA LYS A 11 -10.47 -11.28 -5.67
C LYS A 11 -11.68 -10.61 -5.03
N VAL A 12 -11.52 -9.39 -4.54
CA VAL A 12 -12.59 -8.62 -3.89
C VAL A 12 -12.61 -7.17 -4.34
N ARG A 13 -13.79 -6.55 -4.43
CA ARG A 13 -13.92 -5.10 -4.65
C ARG A 13 -13.80 -4.37 -3.32
N LEU A 14 -12.95 -3.34 -3.25
CA LEU A 14 -12.76 -2.52 -2.05
C LEU A 14 -14.04 -1.78 -1.67
N CYS A 15 -14.77 -1.25 -2.65
CA CYS A 15 -15.99 -0.48 -2.45
C CYS A 15 -17.21 -1.18 -3.06
N THR A 16 -18.34 -1.06 -2.38
CA THR A 16 -19.65 -1.42 -2.93
C THR A 16 -20.05 -0.48 -4.07
N GLU A 17 -21.13 -0.79 -4.77
CA GLU A 17 -21.67 0.08 -5.84
C GLU A 17 -22.12 1.44 -5.32
N LYS A 18 -22.44 1.54 -4.02
CA LYS A 18 -22.80 2.80 -3.35
C LYS A 18 -21.58 3.64 -2.95
N GLY A 19 -20.35 3.16 -3.20
CA GLY A 19 -19.11 3.84 -2.85
C GLY A 19 -18.68 3.71 -1.39
N THR A 20 -19.38 2.90 -0.59
CA THR A 20 -18.99 2.57 0.78
C THR A 20 -17.99 1.42 0.81
N LEU A 21 -17.23 1.27 1.90
CA LEU A 21 -16.36 0.12 2.12
C LEU A 21 -17.17 -1.19 2.02
N ASN A 22 -16.68 -2.15 1.23
CA ASN A 22 -17.23 -3.48 1.18
C ASN A 22 -16.79 -4.26 2.43
N PRO A 23 -17.70 -4.74 3.29
CA PRO A 23 -17.33 -5.52 4.48
C PRO A 23 -16.51 -6.77 4.14
N GLU A 24 -16.75 -7.40 2.98
CA GLU A 24 -15.98 -8.57 2.53
C GLU A 24 -14.54 -8.22 2.12
N ALA A 25 -14.24 -6.94 1.90
CA ALA A 25 -12.89 -6.48 1.58
C ALA A 25 -12.04 -6.20 2.84
N VAL A 26 -12.62 -6.32 4.04
CA VAL A 26 -11.90 -6.13 5.30
C VAL A 26 -11.05 -7.38 5.57
N GLY A 27 -9.74 -7.19 5.61
CA GLY A 27 -8.77 -8.26 5.79
C GLY A 27 -7.48 -7.99 5.04
N TRP A 28 -6.61 -9.00 4.99
CA TRP A 28 -5.31 -8.94 4.33
C TRP A 28 -5.20 -10.05 3.28
N SER A 29 -4.26 -9.93 2.34
CA SER A 29 -4.01 -10.97 1.33
C SER A 29 -2.50 -11.09 1.06
N ARG A 30 -2.03 -12.29 0.76
CA ARG A 30 -0.61 -12.54 0.42
C ARG A 30 -0.22 -12.04 -0.97
N GLN A 31 -1.21 -11.81 -1.83
CA GLN A 31 -1.05 -11.31 -3.18
C GLN A 31 -2.09 -10.21 -3.43
N PRO A 32 -1.90 -9.31 -4.40
CA PRO A 32 -2.86 -8.24 -4.68
C PRO A 32 -4.22 -8.78 -5.16
N LEU A 33 -5.17 -8.97 -4.23
CA LEU A 33 -6.54 -9.45 -4.51
C LEU A 33 -7.60 -8.34 -4.48
N HIS A 34 -7.30 -7.20 -3.85
CA HIS A 34 -8.21 -6.06 -3.81
C HIS A 34 -8.24 -5.32 -5.15
N SER A 35 -9.42 -5.24 -5.75
CA SER A 35 -9.73 -4.23 -6.77
C SER A 35 -10.06 -2.92 -6.05
N CYS A 36 -9.11 -2.00 -6.01
CA CYS A 36 -9.27 -0.66 -5.41
C CYS A 36 -10.13 0.25 -6.29
N ASN A 37 -11.42 -0.06 -6.37
CA ASN A 37 -12.41 0.58 -7.23
C ASN A 37 -13.02 1.86 -6.63
N LEU A 38 -12.27 2.62 -5.83
CA LEU A 38 -12.73 3.90 -5.29
C LEU A 38 -12.97 4.88 -6.45
N ARG A 39 -14.15 5.50 -6.47
CA ARG A 39 -14.63 6.37 -7.54
C ARG A 39 -15.26 7.62 -6.99
N GLY A 40 -15.25 8.68 -7.80
CA GLY A 40 -15.88 9.96 -7.49
C GLY A 40 -14.97 10.92 -6.73
N ARG A 41 -15.25 12.21 -6.88
CA ARG A 41 -14.62 13.33 -6.15
C ARG A 41 -13.11 13.47 -6.34
N PHE A 42 -12.67 13.75 -7.56
CA PHE A 42 -11.36 14.38 -7.78
C PHE A 42 -11.29 15.72 -7.00
N PRO A 43 -10.21 16.05 -6.27
CA PRO A 43 -8.94 15.34 -6.07
C PRO A 43 -8.83 14.74 -4.64
N ARG A 44 -9.68 13.77 -4.29
CA ARG A 44 -9.75 13.22 -2.91
C ARG A 44 -9.24 11.79 -2.79
N LYS A 45 -9.07 11.06 -3.89
CA LYS A 45 -8.57 9.69 -3.83
C LYS A 45 -7.08 9.72 -3.55
N LYS A 46 -6.65 8.87 -2.62
CA LYS A 46 -5.26 8.61 -2.32
C LYS A 46 -5.04 7.11 -2.40
N ARG A 47 -4.10 6.68 -3.21
CA ARG A 47 -3.64 5.30 -3.31
C ARG A 47 -2.18 5.26 -2.88
N TRP A 48 -1.86 4.38 -1.96
CA TRP A 48 -0.52 4.18 -1.44
C TRP A 48 -0.16 2.71 -1.64
N ASN A 49 0.95 2.45 -2.31
CA ASN A 49 1.55 1.14 -2.37
C ASN A 49 2.90 1.24 -1.67
N TYR A 50 3.09 0.43 -0.65
CA TYR A 50 4.27 0.45 0.19
C TYR A 50 4.87 -0.94 0.25
N TRP A 51 6.16 -1.02 -0.01
CA TRP A 51 6.95 -2.23 0.18
C TRP A 51 8.12 -1.88 1.09
N CYS A 52 8.32 -2.72 2.09
CA CYS A 52 9.48 -2.67 2.98
C CYS A 52 10.11 -4.05 3.01
N ILE A 53 11.37 -4.11 2.60
CA ILE A 53 12.18 -5.32 2.55
C ILE A 53 13.34 -5.08 3.50
N THR A 54 13.33 -5.81 4.60
CA THR A 54 14.41 -5.79 5.58
C THR A 54 15.13 -7.13 5.52
N THR A 55 16.44 -7.07 5.36
CA THR A 55 17.35 -8.22 5.42
C THR A 55 18.31 -8.05 6.59
N GLU A 56 19.24 -8.98 6.77
CA GLU A 56 20.32 -8.81 7.75
C GLU A 56 21.34 -7.74 7.32
N GLU A 57 21.39 -7.38 6.04
CA GLU A 57 22.41 -6.51 5.48
C GLU A 57 21.90 -5.11 5.13
N PHE A 58 20.63 -5.00 4.72
CA PHE A 58 20.06 -3.73 4.30
C PHE A 58 18.55 -3.65 4.55
N LEU A 59 18.06 -2.41 4.62
CA LEU A 59 16.65 -2.05 4.55
C LEU A 59 16.42 -1.31 3.24
N PHE A 60 15.46 -1.81 2.46
CA PHE A 60 14.96 -1.15 1.27
C PHE A 60 13.47 -0.90 1.44
N SER A 61 13.01 0.32 1.19
CA SER A 61 11.58 0.58 1.07
C SER A 61 11.28 1.44 -0.15
N VAL A 62 10.12 1.17 -0.75
CA VAL A 62 9.61 1.95 -1.86
C VAL A 62 8.13 2.23 -1.63
N THR A 63 7.77 3.48 -1.82
CA THR A 63 6.41 3.97 -1.74
C THR A 63 6.02 4.56 -3.08
N LEU A 64 4.92 4.07 -3.66
CA LEU A 64 4.28 4.69 -4.81
C LEU A 64 2.94 5.27 -4.36
N SER A 65 2.81 6.58 -4.44
CA SER A 65 1.60 7.30 -4.09
C SER A 65 0.97 7.97 -5.30
N ASP A 66 -0.36 7.94 -5.34
CA ASP A 66 -1.18 8.55 -6.37
C ASP A 66 -2.33 9.29 -5.66
N ILE A 67 -2.32 10.61 -5.76
CA ILE A 67 -3.28 11.50 -5.09
C ILE A 67 -4.21 12.20 -6.09
N ASP A 68 -4.58 11.51 -7.17
CA ASP A 68 -5.41 11.99 -8.29
C ASP A 68 -4.72 12.97 -9.25
N TYR A 69 -4.06 14.00 -8.73
CA TYR A 69 -3.44 15.07 -9.55
C TYR A 69 -1.91 15.00 -9.58
N MET A 70 -1.32 14.15 -8.76
CA MET A 70 0.12 13.98 -8.65
C MET A 70 0.43 12.54 -8.25
N GLY A 71 1.46 11.97 -8.87
CA GLY A 71 2.12 10.78 -8.38
C GLY A 71 3.41 11.18 -7.67
N LEU A 72 3.73 10.52 -6.56
CA LEU A 72 5.03 10.64 -5.91
C LEU A 72 5.60 9.25 -5.67
N ALA A 73 6.89 9.09 -5.92
CA ALA A 73 7.65 7.91 -5.57
C ALA A 73 8.66 8.26 -4.46
N PHE A 74 8.71 7.46 -3.42
CA PHE A 74 9.71 7.57 -2.35
C PHE A 74 10.52 6.30 -2.32
N VAL A 75 11.84 6.41 -2.33
CA VAL A 75 12.76 5.27 -2.21
C VAL A 75 13.67 5.53 -1.03
N TYR A 76 13.82 4.51 -0.19
CA TYR A 76 14.69 4.50 0.98
C TYR A 76 15.63 3.30 0.87
N PHE A 77 16.92 3.53 1.02
CA PHE A 77 17.92 2.47 1.10
C PHE A 77 18.86 2.74 2.26
N LEU A 78 19.03 1.74 3.12
CA LEU A 78 19.94 1.77 4.25
C LEU A 78 20.76 0.48 4.27
N ASP A 79 22.07 0.60 4.20
CA ASP A 79 23.03 -0.49 4.39
C ASP A 79 23.46 -0.52 5.86
N PHE A 80 23.23 -1.65 6.53
CA PHE A 80 23.55 -1.80 7.95
C PHE A 80 25.05 -1.99 8.22
N LYS A 81 25.81 -2.51 7.25
CA LYS A 81 27.25 -2.75 7.41
C LYS A 81 28.03 -1.44 7.29
N THR A 82 27.68 -0.61 6.32
CA THR A 82 28.39 0.64 6.04
C THR A 82 27.74 1.86 6.70
N GLY A 83 26.47 1.76 7.10
CA GLY A 83 25.66 2.90 7.54
C GLY A 83 25.26 3.82 6.38
N TYR A 84 25.52 3.43 5.13
CA TYR A 84 25.12 4.22 3.96
C TYR A 84 23.61 4.34 3.92
N PHE A 85 23.13 5.57 3.87
CA PHE A 85 21.71 5.91 3.84
C PHE A 85 21.42 6.83 2.66
N HIS A 86 20.39 6.47 1.89
CA HIS A 86 19.89 7.30 0.82
C HIS A 86 18.36 7.31 0.80
N GLU A 87 17.80 8.50 0.70
CA GLU A 87 16.37 8.73 0.50
C GLU A 87 16.18 9.65 -0.70
N MET A 88 15.25 9.28 -1.57
CA MET A 88 14.90 10.07 -2.74
C MET A 88 13.39 10.11 -2.91
N THR A 89 12.88 11.32 -3.14
CA THR A 89 11.48 11.57 -3.55
C THR A 89 11.48 12.06 -5.00
N VAL A 90 10.62 11.46 -5.83
CA VAL A 90 10.40 11.81 -7.24
C VAL A 90 8.95 12.19 -7.45
#